data_AF-A0A926UPI3-F1
#
_entry.id   AF-A0A926UPI3-F1
#
_cell.length_a   1.000
_cell.length_b   1.000
_cell.length_c   1.000
_cell.angle_alpha   90.00
_cell.angle_beta   90.00
_cell.angle_gamma   90.00
#
_symmetry.space_group_name_H-M   'P 1'
#
loop_
_entity.id
_entity.type
_entity.pdbx_description
1 polymer ?
#
loop_
_entity_poly.entity_id
_entity_poly.type
_entity_poly.pdbx_seq_one_letter_code
_entity_poly.pdbx_strand_id
1 'polypeptide(L)' 'MQYLMTDLHQRFIGALNHTKPLSVGDTFHAGNTKTYTVVSISNSRNHKDVKSVTVIPVREPVAAS' A
#
# COMPACT_ATOMS: atom_id res chain seq x y z
N MET A 1 -6.09 11.53 -0.65
CA MET A 1 -6.66 10.36 -1.36
C MET A 1 -6.71 9.19 -0.39
N GLN A 2 -7.74 8.36 -0.49
CA GLN A 2 -7.84 7.15 0.32
C GLN A 2 -7.40 5.95 -0.51
N TYR A 3 -6.58 5.09 0.09
CA TYR A 3 -6.07 3.88 -0.52
C TYR A 3 -6.54 2.66 0.26
N LEU A 4 -7.18 1.71 -0.43
CA LEU A 4 -7.46 0.37 0.11
C LEU A 4 -6.28 -0.52 -0.19
N MET A 5 -5.62 -1.03 0.84
CA MET A 5 -4.43 -1.86 0.71
C MET A 5 -4.80 -3.34 0.70
N THR A 6 -4.29 -4.08 -0.28
CA THR A 6 -4.39 -5.53 -0.37
C THR A 6 -3.03 -6.19 -0.49
N ASP A 7 -2.90 -7.45 -0.06
CA ASP A 7 -1.69 -8.25 -0.31
C ASP A 7 -1.75 -8.91 -1.70
N LEU A 8 -0.70 -9.66 -2.05
CA LEU A 8 -0.63 -10.43 -3.30
C LEU A 8 -1.72 -11.51 -3.44
N HIS A 9 -2.33 -11.94 -2.32
CA HIS A 9 -3.46 -12.86 -2.30
C HIS A 9 -4.81 -12.13 -2.32
N GLN A 10 -4.81 -10.83 -2.61
CA GLN A 10 -5.99 -9.96 -2.63
C GLN A 10 -6.71 -9.86 -1.27
N ARG A 11 -6.01 -10.16 -0.17
CA ARG A 11 -6.55 -10.00 1.18
C ARG A 11 -6.45 -8.55 1.60
N PHE A 12 -7.51 -8.03 2.20
CA PHE A 12 -7.52 -6.68 2.75
C PHE A 12 -6.53 -6.57 3.92
N ILE A 13 -5.60 -5.61 3.81
CA ILE A 13 -4.59 -5.32 4.84
C ILE A 13 -5.03 -4.11 5.68
N GLY A 14 -5.68 -3.13 5.06
CA GLY A 14 -6.07 -1.89 5.73
C GLY A 14 -6.34 -0.75 4.76
N ALA A 15 -6.52 0.45 5.32
CA ALA A 15 -6.66 1.68 4.55
C ALA A 15 -5.53 2.66 4.89
N LEU A 16 -5.06 3.39 3.87
CA LEU A 16 -4.08 4.45 4.00
C LEU A 16 -4.69 5.77 3.52
N ASN A 17 -4.70 6.77 4.39
CA ASN A 17 -4.95 8.15 3.97
C ASN A 17 -3.61 8.78 3.60
N HIS A 18 -3.44 9.12 2.32
CA HIS A 18 -2.22 9.74 1.83
C HIS A 18 -2.53 11.01 1.03
N THR A 19 -1.76 12.06 1.26
CA THR A 19 -1.96 13.36 0.60
C THR A 19 -1.40 13.37 -0.82
N LYS A 20 -0.34 12.60 -1.07
CA LYS A 20 0.28 12.47 -2.39
C LYS A 20 -0.24 11.24 -3.14
N PRO A 21 -0.35 11.30 -4.48
CA PRO A 21 -0.63 10.12 -5.28
C PRO A 21 0.51 9.10 -5.17
N LEU A 22 0.17 7.85 -4.85
CA LEU A 22 1.10 6.71 -4.93
C LEU A 22 1.28 6.22 -6.37
N SER A 23 2.49 5.74 -6.65
CA SER A 23 2.91 5.08 -7.88
C SER A 23 3.40 3.66 -7.60
N VAL A 24 3.44 2.81 -8.62
CA VAL A 24 4.07 1.48 -8.50
C VAL A 24 5.56 1.67 -8.23
N GLY A 25 6.10 0.94 -7.26
CA GLY A 25 7.48 1.08 -6.76
C GLY A 25 7.61 1.99 -5.55
N ASP A 26 6.61 2.83 -5.26
CA ASP A 26 6.66 3.70 -4.08
C ASP A 26 6.67 2.88 -2.81
N THR A 27 7.43 3.36 -1.82
CA THR A 27 7.49 2.78 -0.49
C THR A 27 6.93 3.78 0.53
N PHE A 28 6.06 3.32 1.42
CA PHE A 28 5.42 4.17 2.42
C PHE A 28 5.28 3.45 3.77
N HIS A 29 5.24 4.23 4.84
CA HIS A 29 4.97 3.75 6.18
C HIS A 29 3.46 3.82 6.42
N ALA A 30 2.83 2.68 6.72
CA ALA A 30 1.45 2.66 7.16
C ALA A 30 1.39 2.89 8.68
N GLY A 31 0.24 3.39 9.16
CA GLY A 31 0.01 3.68 10.59
C GLY A 31 0.13 2.47 11.54
N ASN A 32 0.33 1.26 11.00
CA ASN A 32 0.58 0.02 11.74
C ASN A 32 2.09 -0.30 11.89
N THR A 33 2.95 0.72 11.82
CA THR A 33 4.43 0.64 11.89
C THR A 33 5.09 -0.27 10.85
N LYS A 34 4.37 -0.68 9.80
CA LYS A 34 4.93 -1.48 8.72
C LYS A 34 5.19 -0.63 7.50
N THR A 35 6.32 -0.91 6.86
CA THR A 35 6.70 -0.31 5.59
C THR A 35 6.26 -1.21 4.46
N TYR A 36 5.66 -0.62 3.44
CA TYR A 36 5.09 -1.32 2.31
C TYR A 36 5.58 -0.74 0.99
N THR A 37 5.80 -1.60 0.00
CA THR A 37 6.05 -1.21 -1.39
C THR A 37 4.81 -1.47 -2.23
N VAL A 38 4.41 -0.48 -3.03
CA VAL A 38 3.29 -0.59 -3.97
C VAL A 38 3.72 -1.42 -5.18
N VAL A 39 2.96 -2.47 -5.49
CA VAL A 39 3.23 -3.34 -6.64
C VAL A 39 2.17 -3.23 -7.74
N SER A 40 0.95 -2.81 -7.40
CA SER A 40 -0.06 -2.50 -8.40
C SER A 40 -1.07 -1.48 -7.89
N ILE A 41 -1.66 -0.70 -8.80
CA ILE A 41 -2.72 0.27 -8.49
C ILE A 41 -3.92 -0.01 -9.40
N SER A 42 -5.09 -0.15 -8.79
CA SER A 42 -6.37 -0.28 -9.48
C SER A 42 -7.29 0.86 -9.08
N ASN A 43 -7.93 1.50 -10.05
CA ASN A 43 -8.91 2.54 -9.78
C ASN A 43 -10.24 1.90 -9.37
N SER A 44 -10.80 2.33 -8.23
CA SER A 44 -12.16 1.94 -7.87
C SER A 44 -13.12 2.58 -8.88
N ARG A 45 -13.93 1.77 -9.57
CA ARG A 45 -14.81 2.23 -10.65
C ARG A 45 -15.90 3.21 -10.18
N ASN A 46 -16.19 3.26 -8.87
CA ASN A 46 -17.33 4.00 -8.31
C ASN A 46 -16.96 5.17 -7.39
N HIS A 47 -15.68 5.38 -7.04
CA HIS A 47 -15.30 6.47 -6.14
C HIS A 47 -14.03 7.17 -6.63
N LYS A 48 -14.18 8.45 -7.03
CA LYS A 48 -13.07 9.29 -7.55
C LYS A 48 -11.92 9.45 -6.56
N ASP A 49 -12.19 9.31 -5.26
CA ASP A 49 -11.24 9.60 -4.18
C ASP A 49 -10.64 8.34 -3.51
N VAL A 50 -11.06 7.15 -3.97
CA VAL A 50 -10.62 5.85 -3.42
C VAL A 50 -9.91 5.02 -4.49
N LYS A 51 -8.67 4.61 -4.21
CA LYS A 51 -7.90 3.70 -5.08
C LYS A 51 -7.56 2.42 -4.33
N SER A 52 -7.53 1.29 -5.03
CA SER A 52 -7.04 0.04 -4.48
C SER A 52 -5.57 -0.14 -4.83
N VAL A 53 -4.73 -0.46 -3.86
CA VAL A 53 -3.30 -0.69 -4.03
C VAL A 53 -2.93 -2.06 -3.51
N THR A 54 -2.21 -2.82 -4.31
CA THR A 54 -1.58 -4.05 -3.85
C THR A 54 -0.20 -3.71 -3.34
N VAL A 55 0.13 -4.23 -2.18
CA VAL A 55 1.40 -3.94 -1.51
C VAL A 55 2.08 -5.20 -1.01
N ILE A 56 3.40 -5.13 -0.87
CA ILE A 56 4.22 -6.12 -0.19
C ILE A 56 4.93 -5.47 1.00
N PRO A 57 5.08 -6.16 2.13
CA PRO A 57 5.86 -5.64 3.25
C PRO A 57 7.34 -5.57 2.85
N VAL A 58 7.98 -4.45 3.14
CA VAL A 58 9.44 -4.35 3.08
C VAL A 58 9.97 -5.14 4.27
N ARG A 59 10.68 -6.23 4.01
CA ARG A 59 11.48 -6.87 5.06
C ARG A 59 12.63 -5.92 5.34
N GLU A 60 12.72 -5.38 6.55
CA GLU A 60 14.00 -4.83 6.99
C GLU A 60 15.03 -5.95 6.85
N PRO A 61 16.19 -5.71 6.23
CA PRO A 61 17.26 -6.69 6.28
C PRO A 61 17.52 -6.96 7.75
N VAL A 62 17.26 -8.19 8.19
CA VAL A 62 17.70 -8.65 9.51
C VAL A 62 19.20 -8.40 9.51
N ALA A 63 19.65 -7.42 10.29
CA ALA A 63 21.06 -7.19 10.49
C ALA A 63 21.63 -8.52 10.99
N ALA A 64 22.41 -9.20 10.15
CA ALA A 64 23.15 -10.37 10.56
C ALA A 64 24.05 -9.91 11.71
N SER A 65 23.71 -10.36 12.91
CA SER A 65 24.53 -10.18 14.12
C SER A 65 25.68 -11.16 14.10
#